data_AF-A0A832VFD3-F1
#
_entry.id   AF-A0A832VFD3-F1
#
_cell.length_a   1.000
_cell.length_b   1.000
_cell.length_c   1.000
_cell.angle_alpha   90.00
_cell.angle_beta   90.00
_cell.angle_gamma   90.00
#
_symmetry.space_group_name_H-M   'P 1'
#
loop_
_entity.id
_entity.type
_entity.pdbx_description
1 polymer ?
#
loop_
_entity_poly.entity_id
_entity_poly.type
_entity_poly.pdbx_seq_one_letter_code
_entity_poly.pdbx_strand_id
1 'polypeptide(L)'
;MASQSPRLWPCPPGNSPRPLPTGPILFTMREIIDLKPHNMPVADSLNLDDLREYFSLFTLPDGKILGDLIDFSKRRPLLVMGELANPYRLCDIMAPDMPIIQVRIENICRTWADSLDSREVQPGIHHITMARLPGWWEMTHLTMVEPADLKRIVQWLDGPNPNNWLPKRIAEGTIRLEENYQLSPPDQEKLEWDGVTENVLQDIPPASGPSLDLSTIIVPIHTRMGCYNSRGRIVKCVHTPQTKFHEDLFRRGSSFKWSDILSFL
;
A
#
# COMPACT_ATOMS: atom_id res chain seq x y z
N MET A 1 -0.10 25.26 -12.51
CA MET A 1 0.67 24.33 -11.67
C MET A 1 0.85 23.05 -12.46
N ALA A 2 2.04 22.47 -12.45
CA ALA A 2 2.48 21.53 -13.48
C ALA A 2 1.86 20.14 -13.31
N SER A 3 0.87 19.83 -14.15
CA SER A 3 0.49 18.45 -14.46
C SER A 3 1.73 17.69 -14.93
N GLN A 4 2.18 16.67 -14.20
CA GLN A 4 3.31 15.85 -14.59
C GLN A 4 2.80 14.61 -15.32
N SER A 5 3.42 14.24 -16.45
CA SER A 5 3.13 12.94 -17.07
C SER A 5 3.57 11.82 -16.12
N PRO A 6 2.73 10.81 -15.85
CA PRO A 6 3.11 9.72 -14.95
C PRO A 6 4.27 8.88 -15.49
N ARG A 7 4.49 8.87 -16.81
CA ARG A 7 5.67 8.24 -17.44
C ARG A 7 6.99 8.93 -17.12
N LEU A 8 6.94 10.16 -16.59
CA LEU A 8 8.11 10.89 -16.11
C LEU A 8 8.28 10.76 -14.59
N TRP A 9 7.42 10.01 -13.91
CA TRP A 9 7.59 9.74 -12.49
C TRP A 9 8.83 8.86 -12.27
N PRO A 10 9.71 9.17 -11.30
CA PRO A 10 10.92 8.40 -11.11
C PRO A 10 10.60 6.94 -10.70
N CYS A 11 11.23 5.98 -11.38
CA CYS A 11 11.12 4.56 -11.07
C CYS A 11 12.48 3.85 -11.24
N PRO A 12 13.52 4.24 -10.49
CA PRO A 12 14.83 3.62 -10.59
C PRO A 12 14.79 2.16 -10.08
N PRO A 13 15.38 1.19 -10.79
CA PRO A 13 15.36 -0.23 -10.41
C PRO A 13 15.83 -0.50 -8.97
N GLY A 14 16.89 0.18 -8.51
CA GLY A 14 17.49 -0.03 -7.19
C GLY A 14 16.68 0.53 -6.02
N ASN A 15 15.64 1.33 -6.27
CA ASN A 15 14.82 1.90 -5.21
C ASN A 15 13.33 1.61 -5.41
N SER A 16 12.95 0.66 -6.27
CA SER A 16 11.53 0.33 -6.50
C SER A 16 10.85 -0.04 -5.17
N PRO A 17 9.63 0.45 -4.93
CA PRO A 17 8.79 1.29 -5.82
C PRO A 17 8.98 2.80 -5.65
N ARG A 18 10.00 3.28 -4.92
CA ARG A 18 10.16 4.70 -4.56
C ARG A 18 10.73 5.53 -5.71
N PRO A 19 10.41 6.85 -5.75
CA PRO A 19 9.52 7.59 -4.84
C PRO A 19 8.04 7.25 -5.03
N LEU A 20 7.27 7.36 -3.95
CA LEU A 20 5.81 7.24 -3.94
C LEU A 20 5.17 8.61 -3.70
N PRO A 21 3.89 8.83 -4.07
CA PRO A 21 3.19 10.08 -3.79
C PRO A 21 3.23 10.42 -2.29
N THR A 22 3.59 11.66 -1.96
CA THR A 22 3.68 12.17 -0.58
C THR A 22 2.44 12.96 -0.15
N GLY A 23 1.38 12.90 -0.96
CA GLY A 23 0.11 13.53 -0.71
C GLY A 23 -0.96 12.97 -1.64
N PRO A 24 -2.21 13.44 -1.51
CA PRO A 24 -3.31 13.00 -2.35
C PRO A 24 -3.09 13.37 -3.82
N ILE A 25 -3.25 12.40 -4.72
CA ILE A 25 -3.15 12.63 -6.16
C ILE A 25 -4.31 11.94 -6.88
N LEU A 26 -4.67 12.43 -8.05
CA LEU A 26 -5.41 11.71 -9.06
C LEU A 26 -4.41 11.24 -10.12
N PHE A 27 -4.23 9.92 -10.20
CA PHE A 27 -3.52 9.30 -11.31
C PHE A 27 -4.47 9.18 -12.51
N THR A 28 -4.00 9.59 -13.68
CA THR A 28 -4.57 9.24 -14.99
C THR A 28 -3.44 8.78 -15.90
N MET A 29 -3.76 8.12 -17.02
CA MET A 29 -2.74 7.73 -18.00
C MET A 29 -2.02 8.92 -18.68
N ARG A 30 -2.57 10.14 -18.57
CA ARG A 30 -2.05 11.35 -19.22
C ARG A 30 -1.22 12.20 -18.27
N GLU A 31 -1.75 12.39 -17.07
CA GLU A 31 -1.22 13.33 -16.08
C GLU A 31 -1.48 12.84 -14.66
N ILE A 32 -0.61 13.28 -13.75
CA ILE A 32 -0.78 13.24 -12.31
C ILE A 32 -1.28 14.62 -11.88
N ILE A 33 -2.39 14.65 -11.15
CA ILE A 33 -3.01 15.87 -10.66
C ILE A 33 -2.99 15.84 -9.13
N ASP A 34 -2.43 16.84 -8.49
CA ASP A 34 -2.49 16.97 -7.03
C ASP A 34 -3.93 17.24 -6.60
N LEU A 35 -4.41 16.48 -5.62
CA LEU A 35 -5.73 16.67 -5.04
C LEU A 35 -5.62 17.43 -3.72
N LYS A 36 -6.53 18.36 -3.52
CA LYS A 36 -6.70 19.03 -2.22
C LYS A 36 -7.71 18.24 -1.39
N PRO A 37 -7.32 17.71 -0.21
CA PRO A 37 -8.23 16.98 0.67
C PRO A 37 -9.32 17.91 1.21
N HIS A 38 -10.48 17.32 1.51
CA HIS A 38 -11.51 17.95 2.33
C HIS A 38 -11.18 17.79 3.82
N ASN A 39 -11.92 18.49 4.69
CA ASN A 39 -11.82 18.33 6.14
C ASN A 39 -11.98 16.86 6.53
N MET A 40 -11.19 16.41 7.51
CA MET A 40 -11.29 15.05 8.04
C MET A 40 -12.70 14.81 8.60
N PRO A 41 -13.33 13.65 8.32
CA PRO A 41 -14.62 13.32 8.90
C PRO A 41 -14.52 13.19 10.43
N VAL A 42 -15.49 13.77 11.13
CA VAL A 42 -15.60 13.65 12.60
C VAL A 42 -16.36 12.36 12.94
N ALA A 43 -15.64 11.24 12.97
CA ALA A 43 -16.14 9.92 13.31
C ALA A 43 -15.03 9.05 13.90
N ASP A 44 -15.40 7.98 14.62
CA ASP A 44 -14.43 6.98 15.09
C ASP A 44 -14.07 5.95 13.98
N SER A 45 -15.04 5.66 13.11
CA SER A 45 -14.91 4.71 12.02
C SER A 45 -15.76 5.10 10.82
N LEU A 46 -15.29 4.78 9.62
CA LEU A 46 -16.01 4.98 8.35
C LEU A 46 -16.40 3.65 7.73
N ASN A 47 -17.65 3.56 7.29
CA ASN A 47 -18.10 2.48 6.42
C ASN A 47 -17.72 2.77 4.94
N LEU A 48 -18.10 1.86 4.03
CA LEU A 48 -17.79 2.01 2.60
C LEU A 48 -18.39 3.27 1.97
N ASP A 49 -19.63 3.61 2.31
CA ASP A 49 -20.33 4.75 1.72
C ASP A 49 -19.78 6.08 2.25
N ASP A 50 -19.47 6.17 3.54
CA ASP A 50 -18.80 7.34 4.12
C ASP A 50 -17.40 7.55 3.48
N LEU A 51 -16.67 6.46 3.25
CA LEU A 51 -15.36 6.52 2.61
C LEU A 51 -15.46 6.96 1.14
N ARG A 52 -16.48 6.51 0.41
CA ARG A 52 -16.73 6.95 -0.97
C ARG A 52 -17.10 8.43 -1.03
N GLU A 53 -17.95 8.88 -0.11
CA GLU A 53 -18.29 10.29 0.04
C GLU A 53 -17.02 11.11 0.32
N TYR A 54 -16.19 10.68 1.27
CA TYR A 54 -14.93 11.35 1.57
C TYR A 54 -14.02 11.51 0.34
N PHE A 55 -13.82 10.45 -0.44
CA PHE A 55 -13.07 10.53 -1.70
C PHE A 55 -13.71 11.48 -2.71
N SER A 56 -15.04 11.48 -2.82
CA SER A 56 -15.76 12.33 -3.78
C SER A 56 -15.56 13.82 -3.54
N LEU A 57 -15.31 14.23 -2.30
CA LEU A 57 -15.19 15.63 -1.87
C LEU A 57 -13.79 16.25 -2.08
N PHE A 58 -12.81 15.49 -2.57
CA PHE A 58 -11.51 16.04 -2.91
C PHE A 58 -11.66 17.06 -4.05
N THR A 59 -10.83 18.10 -4.05
CA THR A 59 -10.88 19.14 -5.08
C THR A 59 -9.62 19.15 -5.94
N LEU A 60 -9.80 19.37 -7.24
CA LEU A 60 -8.73 19.56 -8.20
C LEU A 60 -8.15 20.98 -8.09
N PRO A 61 -6.97 21.26 -8.67
CA PRO A 61 -6.39 22.60 -8.65
C PRO A 61 -7.24 23.69 -9.32
N ASP A 62 -8.15 23.31 -10.22
CA ASP A 62 -9.10 24.21 -10.88
C ASP A 62 -10.40 24.42 -10.08
N GLY A 63 -10.52 23.80 -8.90
CA GLY A 63 -11.66 23.92 -7.99
C GLY A 63 -12.79 22.93 -8.25
N LYS A 64 -12.70 22.06 -9.28
CA LYS A 64 -13.71 21.02 -9.50
C LYS A 64 -13.66 19.96 -8.40
N ILE A 65 -14.81 19.39 -8.09
CA ILE A 65 -14.95 18.31 -7.13
C ILE A 65 -14.68 16.98 -7.84
N LEU A 66 -13.94 16.08 -7.19
CA LEU A 66 -13.54 14.81 -7.79
C LEU A 66 -14.73 13.91 -8.12
N GLY A 67 -15.78 13.94 -7.30
CA GLY A 67 -17.04 13.21 -7.53
C GLY A 67 -17.77 13.60 -8.83
N ASP A 68 -17.50 14.78 -9.39
CA ASP A 68 -18.07 15.18 -10.70
C ASP A 68 -17.33 14.52 -11.88
N LEU A 69 -16.11 14.03 -11.64
CA LEU A 69 -15.26 13.38 -12.65
C LEU A 69 -15.28 11.87 -12.54
N ILE A 70 -15.45 11.33 -11.33
CA ILE A 70 -15.38 9.90 -11.02
C ILE A 70 -16.63 9.46 -10.29
N ASP A 71 -17.30 8.45 -10.84
CA ASP A 71 -18.38 7.74 -10.14
C ASP A 71 -17.80 6.79 -9.08
N PHE A 72 -18.02 7.11 -7.81
CA PHE A 72 -17.60 6.29 -6.66
C PHE A 72 -18.61 5.21 -6.25
N SER A 73 -19.85 5.25 -6.76
CA SER A 73 -20.95 4.36 -6.33
C SER A 73 -20.63 2.88 -6.54
N LYS A 74 -19.83 2.56 -7.57
CA LYS A 74 -19.42 1.19 -7.91
C LYS A 74 -18.00 0.84 -7.48
N ARG A 75 -17.22 1.82 -7.04
CA ARG A 75 -15.82 1.61 -6.66
C ARG A 75 -15.67 0.93 -5.31
N ARG A 76 -14.56 0.23 -5.14
CA ARG A 76 -14.15 -0.47 -3.91
C ARG A 76 -12.76 0.01 -3.48
N PRO A 77 -12.53 0.16 -2.17
CA PRO A 77 -11.24 0.56 -1.66
C PRO A 77 -10.22 -0.57 -1.87
N LEU A 78 -9.06 -0.20 -2.39
CA LEU A 78 -7.93 -1.07 -2.66
C LEU A 78 -6.69 -0.47 -1.98
N LEU A 79 -6.06 -1.24 -1.10
CA LEU A 79 -4.76 -0.88 -0.55
C LEU A 79 -3.70 -1.08 -1.64
N VAL A 80 -3.09 0.01 -2.10
CA VAL A 80 -2.06 -0.01 -3.14
C VAL A 80 -0.70 0.10 -2.48
N MET A 81 0.02 -1.02 -2.46
CA MET A 81 1.36 -1.13 -1.87
C MET A 81 2.39 -1.33 -2.96
N GLY A 82 3.64 -1.03 -2.66
CA GLY A 82 4.70 -1.37 -3.59
C GLY A 82 4.58 -0.58 -4.88
N GLU A 83 4.80 -1.29 -5.98
CA GLU A 83 4.71 -0.81 -7.34
C GLU A 83 3.32 -0.28 -7.67
N LEU A 84 2.26 -0.78 -7.02
CA LEU A 84 0.89 -0.34 -7.28
C LEU A 84 0.60 1.10 -6.83
N ALA A 85 1.48 1.71 -6.04
CA ALA A 85 1.36 3.12 -5.68
C ALA A 85 2.27 4.04 -6.51
N ASN A 86 3.13 3.50 -7.37
CA ASN A 86 4.05 4.29 -8.19
C ASN A 86 3.36 4.69 -9.52
N PRO A 87 3.17 5.98 -9.82
CA PRO A 87 2.50 6.43 -11.05
C PRO A 87 3.12 5.92 -12.36
N TYR A 88 4.44 5.73 -12.43
CA TYR A 88 5.09 5.14 -13.60
C TYR A 88 4.61 3.70 -13.81
N ARG A 89 4.62 2.91 -12.73
CA ARG A 89 4.16 1.51 -12.73
C ARG A 89 2.70 1.38 -13.09
N LEU A 90 1.87 2.30 -12.63
CA LEU A 90 0.46 2.33 -12.98
C LEU A 90 0.23 2.52 -14.49
N CYS A 91 1.13 3.20 -15.21
CA CYS A 91 1.08 3.26 -16.66
C CYS A 91 1.37 1.90 -17.32
N ASP A 92 2.31 1.12 -16.78
CA ASP A 92 2.68 -0.19 -17.35
C ASP A 92 1.54 -1.19 -17.29
N ILE A 93 0.66 -1.06 -16.29
CA ILE A 93 -0.51 -1.92 -16.10
C ILE A 93 -1.78 -1.33 -16.75
N MET A 94 -1.65 -0.16 -17.39
CA MET A 94 -2.76 0.63 -17.94
C MET A 94 -3.86 0.86 -16.89
N ALA A 95 -3.48 1.16 -15.65
CA ALA A 95 -4.42 1.34 -14.55
C ALA A 95 -5.51 2.37 -14.90
N PRO A 96 -6.74 2.24 -14.37
CA PRO A 96 -7.78 3.23 -14.61
C PRO A 96 -7.41 4.55 -13.94
N ASP A 97 -8.25 5.57 -14.13
CA ASP A 97 -8.15 6.80 -13.35
C ASP A 97 -8.42 6.47 -11.88
N MET A 98 -7.47 6.81 -11.02
CA MET A 98 -7.41 6.38 -9.62
C MET A 98 -7.02 7.53 -8.72
N PRO A 99 -7.90 7.97 -7.80
CA PRO A 99 -7.45 8.80 -6.69
C PRO A 99 -6.64 7.95 -5.73
N ILE A 100 -5.46 8.42 -5.36
CA ILE A 100 -4.54 7.76 -4.44
C ILE A 100 -4.33 8.71 -3.28
N ILE A 101 -4.69 8.25 -2.08
CA ILE A 101 -4.47 8.98 -0.84
C ILE A 101 -3.53 8.18 0.05
N GLN A 102 -2.88 8.87 0.98
CA GLN A 102 -2.13 8.19 2.03
C GLN A 102 -3.06 7.82 3.18
N VAL A 103 -2.85 6.63 3.73
CA VAL A 103 -3.51 6.12 4.92
C VAL A 103 -2.47 5.57 5.87
N ARG A 104 -2.80 5.56 7.15
CA ARG A 104 -1.98 4.95 8.18
C ARG A 104 -2.45 3.52 8.43
N ILE A 105 -1.50 2.60 8.56
CA ILE A 105 -1.74 1.24 9.01
C ILE A 105 -1.17 1.05 10.41
N GLU A 106 -1.82 0.22 11.24
CA GLU A 106 -1.42 -0.08 12.61
C GLU A 106 -1.54 -1.58 12.89
N ASN A 107 -0.63 -2.10 13.73
CA ASN A 107 -0.51 -3.52 14.09
C ASN A 107 -0.27 -4.47 12.89
N ILE A 108 -0.03 -3.92 11.72
CA ILE A 108 0.35 -4.58 10.48
C ILE A 108 1.44 -3.73 9.82
N CYS A 109 2.38 -4.37 9.12
CA CYS A 109 3.48 -3.70 8.43
C CYS A 109 3.62 -4.17 6.99
N ARG A 110 4.22 -3.34 6.14
CA ARG A 110 4.66 -3.72 4.80
C ARG A 110 6.00 -4.45 4.85
N THR A 111 6.06 -5.56 4.13
CA THR A 111 7.23 -6.45 4.08
C THR A 111 7.47 -6.96 2.67
N TRP A 112 8.68 -7.46 2.42
CA TRP A 112 9.05 -8.03 1.14
C TRP A 112 8.48 -9.44 0.99
N ALA A 113 7.90 -9.72 -0.18
CA ALA A 113 7.54 -11.07 -0.57
C ALA A 113 8.81 -11.87 -0.89
N ASP A 114 8.82 -13.16 -0.55
CA ASP A 114 9.89 -14.11 -0.92
C ASP A 114 9.77 -14.52 -2.41
N SER A 115 9.42 -13.58 -3.30
CA SER A 115 9.27 -13.76 -4.74
C SER A 115 9.91 -12.61 -5.51
N LEU A 116 10.39 -12.92 -6.72
CA LEU A 116 10.96 -11.96 -7.66
C LEU A 116 10.04 -11.82 -8.88
N ASP A 117 9.82 -10.58 -9.29
CA ASP A 117 9.24 -10.22 -10.57
C ASP A 117 10.34 -10.05 -11.62
N SER A 118 10.45 -11.03 -12.51
CA SER A 118 11.48 -11.10 -13.53
C SER A 118 11.15 -10.32 -14.81
N ARG A 119 10.05 -9.55 -14.86
CA ARG A 119 9.58 -8.92 -16.10
C ARG A 119 10.49 -7.83 -16.64
N GLU A 120 11.32 -7.22 -15.80
CA GLU A 120 12.02 -5.99 -16.19
C GLU A 120 13.52 -5.99 -15.99
N VAL A 121 13.99 -6.62 -14.92
CA VAL A 121 15.40 -6.60 -14.55
C VAL A 121 15.83 -8.02 -14.24
N GLN A 122 17.11 -8.30 -14.48
CA GLN A 122 17.75 -9.53 -14.08
C GLN A 122 18.90 -9.17 -13.12
N PRO A 123 18.80 -9.50 -11.82
CA PRO A 123 17.69 -10.18 -11.15
C PRO A 123 16.42 -9.31 -11.03
N GLY A 124 15.25 -9.95 -10.88
CA GLY A 124 13.94 -9.28 -10.80
C GLY A 124 13.75 -8.37 -9.59
N ILE A 125 12.57 -7.76 -9.46
CA ILE A 125 12.22 -6.91 -8.30
C ILE A 125 11.41 -7.68 -7.26
N HIS A 126 11.59 -7.38 -5.97
CA HIS A 126 10.77 -7.97 -4.91
C HIS A 126 9.48 -7.17 -4.74
N HIS A 127 8.35 -7.87 -4.71
CA HIS A 127 7.08 -7.22 -4.41
C HIS A 127 6.90 -6.94 -2.92
N ILE A 128 6.05 -5.96 -2.61
CA ILE A 128 5.63 -5.64 -1.25
C ILE A 128 4.32 -6.36 -0.92
N THR A 129 4.28 -7.00 0.24
CA THR A 129 3.07 -7.56 0.86
C THR A 129 2.94 -7.05 2.30
N MET A 130 2.04 -7.62 3.11
CA MET A 130 1.83 -7.22 4.51
C MET A 130 2.12 -8.34 5.50
N ALA A 131 2.28 -8.00 6.77
CA ALA A 131 2.37 -8.96 7.86
C ALA A 131 1.80 -8.37 9.14
N ARG A 132 1.28 -9.22 10.05
CA ARG A 132 0.94 -8.81 11.42
C ARG A 132 2.22 -8.40 12.15
N LEU A 133 2.17 -7.25 12.82
CA LEU A 133 3.23 -6.79 13.72
C LEU A 133 2.60 -5.89 14.80
N PRO A 134 2.22 -6.44 15.96
CA PRO A 134 1.60 -5.67 17.03
C PRO A 134 2.47 -4.47 17.46
N GLY A 135 1.83 -3.33 17.74
CA GLY A 135 2.53 -2.10 18.13
C GLY A 135 3.11 -1.29 16.95
N TRP A 136 3.12 -1.82 15.72
CA TRP A 136 3.65 -1.12 14.56
C TRP A 136 2.69 -0.06 14.01
N TRP A 137 3.23 0.99 13.38
CA TRP A 137 2.48 1.90 12.52
C TRP A 137 3.34 2.37 11.33
N GLU A 138 2.70 2.66 10.20
CA GLU A 138 3.36 3.35 9.08
C GLU A 138 2.36 3.95 8.09
N MET A 139 2.85 4.84 7.22
CA MET A 139 2.07 5.37 6.09
C MET A 139 2.16 4.46 4.85
N THR A 140 1.02 4.22 4.22
CA THR A 140 0.87 3.55 2.92
C THR A 140 -0.21 4.24 2.09
N HIS A 141 -0.63 3.64 0.98
CA HIS A 141 -1.55 4.26 0.03
C HIS A 141 -2.83 3.45 -0.17
N LEU A 142 -3.94 4.16 -0.34
CA LEU A 142 -5.28 3.63 -0.59
C LEU A 142 -5.84 4.29 -1.85
N THR A 143 -6.56 3.50 -2.65
CA THR A 143 -7.29 3.99 -3.82
C THR A 143 -8.71 3.44 -3.86
N MET A 144 -9.49 3.90 -4.84
CA MET A 144 -10.84 3.45 -5.17
C MET A 144 -10.91 3.02 -6.62
N VAL A 145 -11.24 1.75 -6.87
CA VAL A 145 -11.30 1.17 -8.22
C VAL A 145 -12.58 0.39 -8.45
N GLU A 146 -13.00 0.25 -9.71
CA GLU A 146 -14.10 -0.66 -10.04
C GLU A 146 -13.65 -2.13 -9.94
N PRO A 147 -14.59 -3.07 -9.69
CA PRO A 147 -14.26 -4.49 -9.59
C PRO A 147 -13.54 -5.08 -10.81
N ALA A 148 -13.85 -4.59 -12.02
CA ALA A 148 -13.19 -5.03 -13.25
C ALA A 148 -11.71 -4.63 -13.29
N ASP A 149 -11.39 -3.41 -12.87
CA ASP A 149 -10.02 -2.92 -12.78
C ASP A 149 -9.24 -3.61 -11.67
N LEU A 150 -9.88 -3.88 -10.53
CA LEU A 150 -9.27 -4.63 -9.44
C LEU A 150 -8.79 -6.01 -9.90
N LYS A 151 -9.63 -6.73 -10.66
CA LYS A 151 -9.25 -8.02 -11.24
C LYS A 151 -8.03 -7.89 -12.15
N ARG A 152 -7.98 -6.85 -12.99
CA ARG A 152 -6.87 -6.58 -13.91
C ARG A 152 -5.57 -6.26 -13.16
N ILE A 153 -5.65 -5.45 -12.10
CA ILE A 153 -4.50 -5.09 -11.25
C ILE A 153 -3.92 -6.35 -10.58
N VAL A 154 -4.77 -7.20 -10.00
CA VAL A 154 -4.32 -8.46 -9.37
C VAL A 154 -3.74 -9.42 -10.40
N GLN A 155 -4.36 -9.56 -11.57
CA GLN A 155 -3.83 -10.40 -12.65
C GLN A 155 -2.46 -9.92 -13.15
N TRP A 156 -2.22 -8.61 -13.15
CA TRP A 156 -0.89 -8.09 -13.46
C TRP A 156 0.13 -8.50 -12.39
N LEU A 157 -0.23 -8.48 -11.11
CA LEU A 157 0.68 -8.92 -10.04
C LEU A 157 1.06 -10.40 -10.15
N ASP A 158 0.16 -11.26 -10.65
CA ASP A 158 0.45 -12.68 -10.92
C ASP A 158 1.56 -12.88 -11.96
N GLY A 159 1.74 -11.93 -12.87
CA GLY A 159 2.68 -12.05 -13.98
C GLY A 159 2.45 -13.35 -14.76
N PRO A 160 3.48 -14.17 -15.02
CA PRO A 160 3.32 -15.44 -15.73
C PRO A 160 2.69 -16.56 -14.88
N ASN A 161 2.54 -16.37 -13.56
CA ASN A 161 2.16 -17.41 -12.62
C ASN A 161 0.81 -17.08 -11.96
N PRO A 162 -0.31 -17.65 -12.44
CA PRO A 162 -1.63 -17.31 -11.93
C PRO A 162 -1.80 -17.73 -10.46
N ASN A 163 -2.59 -16.95 -9.73
CA ASN A 163 -2.94 -17.15 -8.32
C ASN A 163 -1.76 -17.07 -7.34
N ASN A 164 -0.70 -16.36 -7.70
CA ASN A 164 0.33 -15.95 -6.74
C ASN A 164 -0.21 -14.86 -5.82
N TRP A 165 -1.11 -14.02 -6.33
CA TRP A 165 -1.76 -12.93 -5.61
C TRP A 165 -3.25 -13.16 -5.49
N LEU A 166 -3.78 -12.94 -4.29
CA LEU A 166 -5.21 -12.98 -4.03
C LEU A 166 -5.69 -11.64 -3.46
N PRO A 167 -6.85 -11.12 -3.91
CA PRO A 167 -7.50 -9.99 -3.27
C PRO A 167 -8.17 -10.48 -1.98
N LYS A 168 -7.67 -10.05 -0.83
CA LYS A 168 -8.18 -10.45 0.49
C LYS A 168 -8.68 -9.25 1.27
N ARG A 169 -9.60 -9.49 2.20
CA ARG A 169 -9.91 -8.57 3.29
C ARG A 169 -9.18 -9.08 4.52
N ILE A 170 -8.51 -8.19 5.22
CA ILE A 170 -7.74 -8.56 6.41
C ILE A 170 -8.65 -8.53 7.64
N ALA A 171 -8.44 -9.46 8.56
CA ALA A 171 -9.22 -9.56 9.80
C ALA A 171 -8.51 -8.90 10.99
N GLU A 172 -7.37 -8.25 10.76
CA GLU A 172 -6.43 -7.82 11.78
C GLU A 172 -5.76 -6.51 11.38
N GLY A 173 -5.26 -5.80 12.38
CA GLY A 173 -4.70 -4.46 12.21
C GLY A 173 -5.76 -3.37 12.22
N THR A 174 -5.32 -2.16 11.94
CA THR A 174 -6.18 -1.00 11.71
C THR A 174 -5.69 -0.28 10.48
N ILE A 175 -6.61 0.17 9.62
CA ILE A 175 -6.32 1.14 8.56
C ILE A 175 -7.12 2.39 8.90
N ARG A 176 -6.49 3.56 8.88
CA ARG A 176 -7.14 4.84 9.21
C ARG A 176 -6.76 5.95 8.25
N LEU A 177 -7.63 6.94 8.14
CA LEU A 177 -7.27 8.22 7.53
C LEU A 177 -6.28 8.95 8.45
N GLU A 178 -5.39 9.75 7.85
CA GLU A 178 -4.31 10.44 8.56
C GLU A 178 -4.05 11.81 7.92
N GLU A 179 -4.06 12.86 8.73
CA GLU A 179 -3.74 14.23 8.30
C GLU A 179 -2.22 14.48 8.27
N ASN A 180 -1.45 13.78 9.12
CA ASN A 180 -0.01 13.90 9.16
C ASN A 180 0.66 12.99 8.13
N TYR A 181 0.77 13.46 6.88
CA TYR A 181 1.47 12.77 5.80
C TYR A 181 2.98 12.57 6.04
N GLN A 182 3.54 13.22 7.06
CA GLN A 182 4.94 13.10 7.49
C GLN A 182 5.11 12.18 8.69
N LEU A 183 4.08 11.39 9.04
CA LEU A 183 4.17 10.42 10.12
C LEU A 183 5.26 9.38 9.81
N SER A 184 6.33 9.41 10.61
CA SER A 184 7.40 8.42 10.56
C SER A 184 6.96 7.08 11.17
N PRO A 185 7.41 5.95 10.62
CA PRO A 185 7.25 4.64 11.28
C PRO A 185 8.09 4.58 12.57
N PRO A 186 7.92 3.54 13.40
CA PRO A 186 8.80 3.30 14.53
C PRO A 186 10.28 3.31 14.15
N ASP A 187 11.14 3.72 15.06
CA ASP A 187 12.58 3.69 14.85
C ASP A 187 13.11 2.25 14.90
N GLN A 188 14.04 1.92 14.00
CA GLN A 188 14.63 0.59 13.94
C GLN A 188 15.32 0.19 15.27
N GLU A 189 15.89 1.16 15.99
CA GLU A 189 16.54 0.97 17.29
C GLU A 189 15.56 0.65 18.43
N LYS A 190 14.26 0.85 18.19
CA LYS A 190 13.17 0.61 19.16
C LYS A 190 12.43 -0.69 18.88
N LEU A 191 13.01 -1.55 18.07
CA LEU A 191 12.53 -2.90 17.80
C LEU A 191 13.36 -3.90 18.61
N GLU A 192 12.70 -4.63 19.50
CA GLU A 192 13.31 -5.68 20.30
C GLU A 192 12.83 -7.06 19.83
N TRP A 193 13.73 -8.04 19.81
CA TRP A 193 13.40 -9.43 19.51
C TRP A 193 13.55 -10.27 20.76
N ASP A 194 12.46 -10.85 21.24
CA ASP A 194 12.43 -11.66 22.46
C ASP A 194 12.77 -13.14 22.24
N GLY A 195 13.07 -13.54 21.00
CA GLY A 195 13.29 -14.93 20.59
C GLY A 195 12.11 -15.56 19.85
N VAL A 196 10.91 -14.95 19.92
CA VAL A 196 9.66 -15.47 19.35
C VAL A 196 8.91 -14.39 18.57
N THR A 197 8.82 -13.18 19.13
CA THR A 197 8.11 -12.04 18.58
C THR A 197 8.97 -10.78 18.58
N GLU A 198 8.71 -9.91 17.60
CA GLU A 198 9.32 -8.59 17.56
C GLU A 198 8.38 -7.60 18.23
N ASN A 199 8.90 -6.89 19.24
CA ASN A 199 8.17 -5.93 20.05
C ASN A 199 8.59 -4.51 19.66
N VAL A 200 7.61 -3.63 19.51
CA VAL A 200 7.82 -2.20 19.28
C VAL A 200 7.82 -1.50 20.63
N LEU A 201 8.95 -0.90 21.01
CA LEU A 201 9.12 -0.24 22.32
C LEU A 201 8.66 1.22 22.32
N GLN A 202 8.22 1.74 21.18
CA GLN A 202 7.65 3.08 21.06
C GLN A 202 6.12 3.01 21.08
N ASP A 203 5.52 4.01 21.71
CA ASP A 203 4.07 4.15 21.70
C ASP A 203 3.57 4.63 20.34
N ILE A 204 2.47 4.03 19.92
CA ILE A 204 1.74 4.42 18.71
C ILE A 204 1.29 5.90 18.86
N PRO A 205 1.68 6.81 17.94
CA PRO A 205 1.28 8.21 18.00
C PRO A 205 -0.25 8.37 17.96
N PRO A 206 -0.82 9.45 18.54
CA PRO A 206 -2.27 9.69 18.47
C PRO A 206 -2.79 9.64 17.03
N ALA A 207 -3.99 9.08 16.86
CA ALA A 207 -4.67 9.06 15.57
C ALA A 207 -5.24 10.46 15.26
N SER A 208 -5.12 10.92 14.01
CA SER A 208 -5.70 12.18 13.54
C SER A 208 -7.01 11.99 12.75
N GLY A 209 -7.36 10.74 12.39
CA GLY A 209 -8.54 10.45 11.60
C GLY A 209 -9.21 9.10 11.94
N PRO A 210 -10.43 8.89 11.42
CA PRO A 210 -11.24 7.71 11.67
C PRO A 210 -10.57 6.43 11.16
N SER A 211 -10.86 5.33 11.84
CA SER A 211 -10.57 3.99 11.32
C SER A 211 -11.47 3.66 10.13
N LEU A 212 -11.08 2.68 9.32
CA LEU A 212 -11.85 2.21 8.19
C LEU A 212 -12.35 0.79 8.46
N ASP A 213 -13.58 0.48 8.05
CA ASP A 213 -14.11 -0.89 8.10
C ASP A 213 -13.28 -1.81 7.17
N LEU A 214 -12.48 -2.68 7.78
CA LEU A 214 -11.60 -3.63 7.08
C LEU A 214 -12.37 -4.62 6.21
N SER A 215 -13.64 -4.89 6.51
CA SER A 215 -14.49 -5.74 5.66
C SER A 215 -14.75 -5.12 4.28
N THR A 216 -14.48 -3.84 4.12
CA THR A 216 -14.67 -3.11 2.86
C THR A 216 -13.38 -3.03 2.03
N ILE A 217 -12.21 -3.08 2.66
CA ILE A 217 -10.89 -2.85 2.05
C ILE A 217 -10.32 -4.11 1.44
N ILE A 218 -9.99 -4.04 0.16
CA ILE A 218 -9.31 -5.11 -0.54
C ILE A 218 -7.81 -4.88 -0.47
N VAL A 219 -7.07 -5.92 -0.14
CA VAL A 219 -5.61 -5.93 -0.07
C VAL A 219 -5.10 -7.05 -0.98
N PRO A 220 -4.27 -6.74 -1.99
CA PRO A 220 -3.55 -7.76 -2.74
C PRO A 220 -2.49 -8.40 -1.85
N ILE A 221 -2.60 -9.71 -1.68
CA ILE A 221 -1.71 -10.49 -0.82
C ILE A 221 -1.03 -11.58 -1.65
N HIS A 222 0.27 -11.75 -1.46
CA HIS A 222 1.02 -12.81 -2.12
C HIS A 222 0.89 -14.13 -1.33
N THR A 223 0.12 -15.09 -1.85
CA THR A 223 -0.30 -16.28 -1.09
C THR A 223 0.55 -17.53 -1.32
N ARG A 224 1.32 -17.60 -2.40
CA ARG A 224 2.14 -18.79 -2.71
C ARG A 224 3.49 -18.82 -2.01
N MET A 225 4.14 -17.67 -1.91
CA MET A 225 5.38 -17.47 -1.17
C MET A 225 5.06 -16.40 -0.13
N GLY A 226 5.16 -16.72 1.15
CA GLY A 226 4.71 -15.78 2.18
C GLY A 226 5.71 -14.62 2.36
N CYS A 227 5.69 -14.02 3.54
CA CYS A 227 6.60 -12.93 3.84
C CYS A 227 8.02 -13.46 4.02
N TYR A 228 8.99 -12.68 3.56
CA TYR A 228 10.38 -13.01 3.76
C TYR A 228 10.71 -13.15 5.25
N ASN A 229 11.37 -14.26 5.59
CA ASN A 229 11.75 -14.60 6.94
C ASN A 229 13.27 -14.45 7.12
N SER A 230 13.69 -13.40 7.82
CA SER A 230 15.10 -13.21 8.19
C SER A 230 15.36 -13.74 9.60
N ARG A 231 15.73 -15.02 9.71
CA ARG A 231 16.07 -15.69 10.99
C ARG A 231 14.99 -15.54 12.09
N GLY A 232 13.72 -15.68 11.70
CA GLY A 232 12.56 -15.52 12.58
C GLY A 232 11.95 -14.12 12.56
N ARG A 233 12.48 -13.18 11.79
CA ARG A 233 12.03 -11.78 11.80
C ARG A 233 11.42 -11.33 10.47
N ILE A 234 10.42 -10.45 10.57
CA ILE A 234 9.84 -9.75 9.43
C ILE A 234 10.77 -8.59 9.03
N VAL A 235 11.08 -8.48 7.75
CA VAL A 235 11.84 -7.36 7.19
C VAL A 235 10.88 -6.26 6.75
N LYS A 236 10.96 -5.08 7.37
CA LYS A 236 10.07 -3.96 7.07
C LYS A 236 10.60 -3.17 5.88
N CYS A 237 9.74 -2.93 4.89
CA CYS A 237 10.11 -2.19 3.67
C CYS A 237 10.57 -0.75 3.96
N VAL A 238 10.05 -0.13 5.02
CA VAL A 238 10.43 1.25 5.40
C VAL A 238 11.85 1.37 5.93
N HIS A 239 12.41 0.33 6.55
CA HIS A 239 13.78 0.34 7.08
C HIS A 239 14.78 -0.35 6.16
N THR A 240 14.30 -1.19 5.25
CA THR A 240 15.15 -1.95 4.35
C THR A 240 14.72 -1.69 2.91
N PRO A 241 15.35 -0.70 2.23
CA PRO A 241 15.15 -0.47 0.81
C PRO A 241 15.45 -1.71 -0.02
N GLN A 242 14.89 -1.79 -1.22
CA GLN A 242 14.97 -3.00 -2.05
C GLN A 242 16.40 -3.46 -2.34
N THR A 243 17.30 -2.54 -2.74
CA THR A 243 18.70 -2.92 -3.02
C THR A 243 19.36 -3.57 -1.80
N LYS A 244 19.24 -2.92 -0.64
CA LYS A 244 19.77 -3.45 0.63
C LYS A 244 19.15 -4.81 0.98
N PHE A 245 17.85 -4.95 0.76
CA PHE A 245 17.16 -6.23 0.98
C PHE A 245 17.75 -7.33 0.08
N HIS A 246 17.91 -7.05 -1.21
CA HIS A 246 18.40 -8.01 -2.19
C HIS A 246 19.86 -8.42 -1.95
N GLU A 247 20.72 -7.45 -1.64
CA GLU A 247 22.16 -7.69 -1.46
C GLU A 247 22.47 -8.39 -0.11
N ASP A 248 21.91 -7.87 0.98
CA ASP A 248 22.34 -8.25 2.33
C ASP A 248 21.49 -9.35 2.94
N LEU A 249 20.18 -9.35 2.64
CA LEU A 249 19.22 -10.18 3.38
C LEU A 249 18.70 -11.34 2.57
N PHE A 250 18.31 -11.14 1.31
CA PHE A 250 17.55 -12.12 0.54
C PHE A 250 18.31 -13.44 0.36
N ARG A 251 17.66 -14.54 0.77
CA ARG A 251 18.09 -15.92 0.57
C ARG A 251 16.87 -16.75 0.19
N ARG A 252 16.86 -17.29 -1.03
CA ARG A 252 15.72 -18.05 -1.59
C ARG A 252 15.27 -19.17 -0.66
N GLY A 253 13.95 -19.30 -0.47
CA GLY A 253 13.35 -20.35 0.36
C GLY A 253 13.24 -19.98 1.84
N SER A 254 13.51 -18.72 2.20
CA SER A 254 13.35 -18.20 3.55
C SER A 254 12.04 -17.41 3.63
N SER A 255 10.92 -18.14 3.77
CA SER A 255 9.60 -17.53 3.94
C SER A 255 8.84 -18.13 5.11
N PHE A 256 8.07 -17.27 5.76
CA PHE A 256 6.97 -17.70 6.62
C PHE A 256 5.82 -18.20 5.74
N LYS A 257 5.03 -19.16 6.22
CA LYS A 257 3.77 -19.50 5.55
C LYS A 257 2.77 -18.38 5.79
N TRP A 258 2.11 -17.94 4.73
CA TRP A 258 1.19 -16.81 4.81
C TRP A 258 0.07 -17.00 5.85
N SER A 259 -0.48 -18.21 5.96
CA SER A 259 -1.52 -18.58 6.93
C SER A 259 -1.11 -18.32 8.39
N ASP A 260 0.19 -18.29 8.66
CA ASP A 260 0.72 -18.15 10.01
C ASP A 260 0.93 -16.67 10.38
N ILE A 261 0.90 -15.77 9.38
CA ILE A 261 1.30 -14.37 9.48
C ILE A 261 0.12 -13.40 9.54
N LEU A 262 -0.96 -13.66 8.81
CA LEU A 262 -2.09 -12.73 8.73
C LEU A 262 -3.42 -13.48 8.57
N SER A 263 -4.41 -13.11 9.38
CA SER A 263 -5.78 -13.62 9.26
C SER A 263 -6.62 -12.80 8.26
N PHE A 264 -7.61 -13.45 7.65
CA PHE A 264 -8.52 -12.84 6.66
C PHE A 264 -9.97 -13.08 7.03
N LEU A 265 -10.85 -12.21 6.52
CA LEU A 265 -12.31 -12.29 6.67
C LEU A 265 -12.94 -13.20 5.60
#